data_AF-A0A5B7JHB3-F1
#
_entry.id   AF-A0A5B7JHB3-F1
#
_cell.length_a   1.000
_cell.length_b   1.000
_cell.length_c   1.000
_cell.angle_alpha   90.00
_cell.angle_beta   90.00
_cell.angle_gamma   90.00
#
_symmetry.space_group_name_H-M   'P 1'
#
loop_
_entity.id
_entity.type
_entity.pdbx_description
1 polymer ?
#
loop_
_entity_poly.entity_id
_entity_poly.type
_entity_poly.pdbx_seq_one_letter_code
_entity_poly.pdbx_strand_id
1 'polypeptide(L)'
;MHDFPGYAEDNIGAIRNDIANLCHRAGFDEVDVQDPLESHAESLSNDELIKLDKASQEAEKEGDEEEEPVRGLDIKTLRECLGGIEKALETLKECDPNPARSSKVAHDVEKSVQIYQEIYDEKTRKIKQSSIYSFFKLVRHAVPVTPADLATAGPSSISSFFKPLKRADPATAGHSTSASDSVDIDVLSLSAHSAEDE
;
A
#
# COMPACT_ATOMS: atom_id res chain seq x y z
N MET A 1 -37.24 -1.85 17.39
CA MET A 1 -37.29 -1.14 16.10
C MET A 1 -36.94 0.29 16.42
N HIS A 2 -35.69 0.69 16.22
CA HIS A 2 -35.29 2.07 16.46
C HIS A 2 -35.68 2.87 15.22
N ASP A 3 -36.69 3.72 15.38
CA ASP A 3 -37.06 4.71 14.39
C ASP A 3 -35.84 5.60 14.16
N PHE A 4 -35.33 5.64 12.94
CA PHE A 4 -34.22 6.50 12.58
C PHE A 4 -34.77 7.92 12.54
N PRO A 5 -34.36 8.83 13.44
CA PRO A 5 -34.78 10.21 13.35
C PRO A 5 -34.15 10.77 12.09
N GLY A 6 -34.94 10.89 11.03
CA GLY A 6 -34.51 11.55 9.80
C GLY A 6 -33.96 12.94 10.13
N TYR A 7 -33.06 13.44 9.30
CA TYR A 7 -32.57 14.80 9.43
C TYR A 7 -33.77 15.75 9.39
N ALA A 8 -34.00 16.49 10.48
CA ALA A 8 -35.03 17.51 10.50
C ALA A 8 -34.79 18.49 9.34
N GLU A 9 -35.81 18.74 8.53
CA GLU A 9 -35.73 19.55 7.31
C GLU A 9 -35.15 20.96 7.58
N ASP A 10 -35.35 21.47 8.79
CA ASP A 10 -34.77 22.71 9.29
C ASP A 10 -33.23 22.75 9.25
N ASN A 11 -32.56 21.61 9.44
CA ASN A 11 -31.10 21.52 9.39
C ASN A 11 -30.58 21.63 7.94
N ILE A 12 -31.34 21.14 6.97
CA ILE A 12 -30.96 21.19 5.55
C ILE A 12 -31.06 22.63 5.05
N GLY A 13 -32.10 23.35 5.48
CA GLY A 13 -32.25 24.78 5.18
C GLY A 13 -31.08 25.62 5.73
N ALA A 14 -30.66 25.36 6.97
CA ALA A 14 -29.53 26.04 7.59
C ALA A 14 -28.21 25.79 6.82
N ILE A 15 -27.94 24.54 6.44
CA ILE A 15 -26.74 24.17 5.68
C ILE A 15 -26.71 24.85 4.30
N ARG A 16 -27.85 24.91 3.59
CA ARG A 16 -27.95 25.62 2.30
C ARG A 16 -27.66 27.11 2.45
N ASN A 17 -28.15 27.73 3.52
CA ASN A 17 -27.91 29.14 3.80
C ASN A 17 -26.42 29.41 4.09
N ASP A 18 -25.77 28.53 4.87
CA ASP A 18 -24.34 28.64 5.17
C ASP A 18 -23.46 28.54 3.92
N ILE A 19 -23.82 27.64 2.99
CA ILE A 19 -23.14 27.50 1.69
C ILE A 19 -23.32 28.78 0.86
N ALA A 20 -24.54 29.30 0.76
CA ALA A 20 -24.79 30.55 0.05
C ALA A 20 -23.97 31.70 0.64
N ASN A 21 -23.94 31.86 1.96
CA ASN A 21 -23.15 32.89 2.64
C ASN A 21 -21.64 32.73 2.42
N LEU A 22 -21.14 31.50 2.31
CA LEU A 22 -19.75 31.22 1.98
C LEU A 22 -19.40 31.67 0.56
N CYS A 23 -20.27 31.42 -0.41
CA CYS A 23 -20.09 31.83 -1.81
C CYS A 23 -20.05 33.35 -1.97
N HIS A 24 -20.98 34.07 -1.32
CA HIS A 24 -20.95 35.55 -1.29
C HIS A 24 -19.64 36.07 -0.71
N ARG A 25 -19.19 35.50 0.42
CA ARG A 25 -17.91 35.88 1.03
C ARG A 25 -16.70 35.59 0.15
N ALA A 26 -16.77 34.56 -0.69
CA ALA A 26 -15.73 34.19 -1.64
C ALA A 26 -15.79 34.98 -2.96
N GLY A 27 -16.74 35.92 -3.11
CA GLY A 27 -16.90 36.76 -4.30
C GLY A 27 -17.64 36.08 -5.45
N PHE A 28 -18.37 34.99 -5.20
CA PHE A 28 -19.23 34.31 -6.17
C PHE A 28 -20.67 34.86 -6.11
N ASP A 29 -20.83 36.19 -6.14
CA ASP A 29 -22.14 36.86 -5.99
C ASP A 29 -23.08 36.65 -7.20
N GLU A 30 -22.53 36.24 -8.35
CA GLU A 30 -23.28 35.96 -9.59
C GLU A 30 -23.66 34.49 -9.76
N VAL A 31 -23.17 33.60 -8.87
CA VAL A 31 -23.42 32.15 -8.96
C VAL A 31 -24.64 31.81 -8.11
N ASP A 32 -25.75 31.49 -8.77
CA ASP A 32 -26.91 30.93 -8.10
C ASP A 32 -26.58 29.50 -7.61
N VAL A 33 -26.32 29.37 -6.32
CA VAL A 33 -26.03 28.08 -5.68
C VAL A 33 -27.28 27.24 -5.48
N GLN A 34 -28.47 27.78 -5.72
CA GLN A 34 -29.72 27.07 -5.50
C GLN A 34 -29.91 25.96 -6.54
N ASP A 35 -29.66 26.26 -7.83
CA ASP A 35 -29.84 25.32 -8.94
C ASP A 35 -28.92 24.07 -8.85
N PRO A 36 -27.60 24.18 -8.59
CA PRO A 36 -26.73 23.01 -8.39
C PRO A 36 -27.02 22.20 -7.11
N LEU A 37 -27.52 22.86 -6.05
CA LEU A 37 -27.89 22.17 -4.82
C LEU A 37 -29.22 21.42 -4.94
N GLU A 38 -30.11 21.88 -5.80
CA GLU A 38 -31.41 21.26 -6.05
C GLU A 38 -31.30 20.12 -7.07
N SER A 39 -30.43 20.22 -8.09
CA SER A 39 -30.20 19.15 -9.07
C SER A 39 -29.64 17.85 -8.47
N HIS A 40 -29.04 17.90 -7.28
CA HIS A 40 -28.55 16.73 -6.55
C HIS A 40 -29.48 16.24 -5.44
N ALA A 41 -30.66 16.85 -5.27
CA ALA A 41 -31.66 16.40 -4.30
C ALA A 41 -32.41 15.16 -4.76
N GLU A 42 -32.42 14.87 -6.07
CA GLU A 42 -33.08 13.71 -6.65
C GLU A 42 -32.19 12.46 -6.47
N SER A 43 -32.67 11.51 -5.66
CA SER A 43 -31.98 10.24 -5.45
C SER A 43 -31.92 9.48 -6.78
N LEU A 44 -30.71 9.10 -7.21
CA LEU A 44 -30.52 8.28 -8.40
C LEU A 44 -31.42 7.05 -8.37
N SER A 45 -32.03 6.72 -9.50
CA SER A 45 -32.75 5.45 -9.64
C SER A 45 -31.78 4.28 -9.54
N ASN A 46 -32.26 3.11 -9.10
CA ASN A 46 -31.47 1.87 -9.09
C ASN A 46 -30.86 1.57 -10.48
N ASP A 47 -31.58 1.89 -11.56
CA ASP A 47 -31.10 1.70 -12.93
C ASP A 47 -29.95 2.66 -13.29
N GLU A 48 -29.94 3.87 -12.72
CA GLU A 48 -28.87 4.85 -12.91
C GLU A 48 -27.65 4.50 -12.07
N LEU A 49 -27.83 4.00 -10.84
CA LEU A 49 -26.78 3.41 -10.02
C LEU A 49 -26.08 2.26 -10.74
N ILE A 50 -26.85 1.36 -11.37
CA ILE A 50 -26.30 0.24 -12.15
C ILE A 50 -25.52 0.74 -13.37
N LYS A 51 -26.01 1.77 -14.06
CA LYS A 51 -25.31 2.37 -15.21
C LYS A 51 -24.00 3.05 -14.78
N LEU A 52 -23.99 3.70 -13.61
CA LEU A 52 -22.80 4.38 -13.08
C LEU A 52 -21.75 3.36 -12.60
N ASP A 53 -22.17 2.30 -11.89
CA ASP A 53 -21.29 1.18 -11.53
C ASP A 53 -20.72 0.51 -12.77
N LYS A 54 -21.55 0.28 -13.80
CA LYS A 54 -21.12 -0.27 -15.08
C LYS A 54 -20.13 0.65 -15.80
N ALA A 55 -20.41 1.94 -15.90
CA ALA A 55 -19.51 2.92 -16.52
C ALA A 55 -18.17 3.01 -15.77
N SER A 56 -18.19 2.95 -14.43
CA SER A 56 -17.00 2.90 -13.60
C SER A 56 -16.21 1.59 -13.80
N GLN A 57 -16.91 0.45 -13.94
CA GLN A 57 -16.29 -0.84 -14.22
C GLN A 57 -15.73 -0.95 -15.64
N GLU A 58 -16.35 -0.27 -16.61
CA GLU A 58 -15.94 -0.26 -18.01
C GLU A 58 -14.67 0.60 -18.16
N ALA A 59 -14.58 1.72 -17.46
CA ALA A 59 -13.35 2.51 -17.33
C ALA A 59 -12.21 1.75 -16.60
N GLU A 60 -12.52 0.78 -15.73
CA GLU A 60 -11.53 -0.12 -15.12
C GLU A 60 -11.17 -1.33 -16.00
N LYS A 61 -11.97 -1.65 -17.03
CA LYS A 61 -11.72 -2.75 -17.97
C LYS A 61 -11.07 -2.31 -19.27
N GLU A 62 -11.06 -1.01 -19.56
CA GLU A 62 -10.23 -0.38 -20.58
C GLU A 62 -8.80 -0.17 -20.02
N GLY A 63 -8.20 -1.25 -19.53
CA GLY A 63 -6.82 -1.33 -19.07
C GLY A 63 -6.14 -2.63 -19.50
N ASP A 64 -6.73 -3.29 -20.51
CA ASP A 64 -6.14 -4.39 -21.28
C ASP A 64 -6.09 -3.98 -22.76
N GLU A 65 -5.86 -2.70 -23.01
CA GLU A 65 -5.06 -2.34 -24.17
C GLU A 65 -3.63 -2.56 -23.73
N GLU A 66 -2.86 -3.34 -24.51
CA GLU A 66 -1.41 -3.28 -24.42
C GLU A 66 -1.02 -1.81 -24.56
N GLU A 67 -0.83 -1.12 -23.41
CA GLU A 67 -0.20 0.19 -23.40
C GLU A 67 1.07 0.01 -24.21
N GLU A 68 1.13 0.69 -25.36
CA GLU A 68 2.34 0.92 -26.12
C GLU A 68 3.48 1.10 -25.12
N PRO A 69 4.61 0.34 -25.19
CA PRO A 69 5.53 0.23 -24.07
C PRO A 69 6.15 1.60 -23.82
N VAL A 70 5.50 2.37 -22.94
CA VAL A 70 6.07 3.53 -22.29
C VAL A 70 7.36 2.98 -21.73
N ARG A 71 8.48 3.57 -22.13
CA ARG A 71 9.83 3.14 -21.77
C ARG A 71 10.05 3.35 -20.25
N GLY A 72 9.30 2.60 -19.46
CA GLY A 72 9.22 2.69 -18.03
C GLY A 72 10.35 1.92 -17.40
N LEU A 73 10.80 2.38 -16.23
CA LEU A 73 11.77 1.66 -15.42
C LEU A 73 11.12 0.34 -14.96
N ASP A 74 11.44 -0.76 -15.64
CA ASP A 74 10.94 -2.08 -15.30
C ASP A 74 11.70 -2.66 -14.09
N ILE A 75 11.04 -3.54 -13.34
CA ILE A 75 11.58 -4.09 -12.08
C ILE A 75 12.85 -4.92 -12.32
N LYS A 76 12.95 -5.59 -13.47
CA LYS A 76 14.09 -6.46 -13.80
C LYS A 76 15.33 -5.61 -14.09
N THR A 77 15.18 -4.57 -14.91
CA THR A 77 16.23 -3.60 -15.21
C THR A 77 16.67 -2.88 -13.95
N LEU A 78 15.74 -2.48 -13.08
CA LEU A 78 16.08 -1.81 -11.81
C LEU A 78 16.92 -2.71 -10.90
N ARG A 79 16.54 -3.99 -10.77
CA ARG A 79 17.32 -4.99 -10.02
C ARG A 79 18.72 -5.18 -10.61
N GLU A 80 18.81 -5.30 -11.94
CA GLU A 80 20.08 -5.52 -12.63
C GLU A 80 21.02 -4.32 -12.45
N CYS A 81 20.50 -3.10 -12.62
CA CYS A 81 21.27 -1.87 -12.42
C CYS A 81 21.75 -1.73 -10.96
N LEU A 82 20.86 -1.90 -9.98
CA LEU A 82 21.21 -1.78 -8.57
C LEU A 82 22.27 -2.81 -8.15
N GLY A 83 22.10 -4.08 -8.56
CA GLY A 83 23.10 -5.12 -8.31
C GLY A 83 24.43 -4.87 -9.04
N GLY A 84 24.39 -4.28 -10.23
CA GLY A 84 25.60 -3.87 -10.95
C GLY A 84 26.39 -2.77 -10.23
N ILE A 85 25.68 -1.79 -9.65
CA ILE A 85 26.28 -0.71 -8.85
C ILE A 85 26.91 -1.28 -7.57
N GLU A 86 26.19 -2.13 -6.84
CA GLU A 86 26.70 -2.80 -5.63
C GLU A 86 27.98 -3.59 -5.94
N LYS A 87 27.98 -4.37 -7.02
CA LYS A 87 29.17 -5.10 -7.48
C LYS A 87 30.35 -4.18 -7.82
N ALA A 88 30.09 -3.06 -8.49
CA ALA A 88 31.11 -2.08 -8.81
C ALA A 88 31.70 -1.43 -7.54
N LEU A 89 30.86 -1.08 -6.57
CA LEU A 89 31.30 -0.52 -5.29
C LEU A 89 32.13 -1.53 -4.47
N GLU A 90 31.74 -2.81 -4.44
CA GLU A 90 32.52 -3.85 -3.77
C GLU A 90 33.87 -4.06 -4.46
N THR A 91 33.91 -4.02 -5.80
CA THR A 91 35.18 -4.10 -6.55
C THR A 91 36.09 -2.91 -6.23
N LEU A 92 35.54 -1.70 -6.15
CA LEU A 92 36.30 -0.51 -5.75
C LEU A 92 36.83 -0.62 -4.33
N LYS A 93 36.03 -1.14 -3.40
CA LYS A 93 36.45 -1.38 -2.01
C LYS A 93 37.61 -2.38 -1.91
N GLU A 94 37.61 -3.44 -2.74
CA GLU A 94 38.68 -4.45 -2.75
C GLU A 94 39.95 -3.96 -3.48
N CYS A 95 39.80 -3.22 -4.58
CA CYS A 95 40.92 -2.84 -5.45
C CYS A 95 41.56 -1.49 -5.09
N ASP A 96 40.87 -0.60 -4.36
CA ASP A 96 41.37 0.73 -4.05
C ASP A 96 42.40 0.70 -2.90
N PRO A 97 43.67 1.10 -3.13
CA PRO A 97 44.67 1.17 -2.06
C PRO A 97 44.34 2.19 -0.96
N ASN A 98 43.43 3.12 -1.22
CA ASN A 98 42.95 4.10 -0.26
C ASN A 98 41.49 3.79 0.16
N PRO A 99 41.27 3.19 1.34
CA PRO A 99 39.93 2.82 1.79
C PRO A 99 39.03 4.04 2.08
N ALA A 100 39.61 5.19 2.43
CA ALA A 100 38.82 6.40 2.67
C ALA A 100 38.24 6.96 1.36
N ARG A 101 38.98 6.82 0.25
CA ARG A 101 38.51 7.23 -1.08
C ARG A 101 37.37 6.34 -1.56
N SER A 102 37.55 5.01 -1.51
CA SER A 102 36.50 4.07 -1.92
C SER A 102 35.25 4.17 -1.05
N SER A 103 35.40 4.32 0.27
CA SER A 103 34.29 4.55 1.19
C SER A 103 33.51 5.83 0.89
N LYS A 104 34.20 6.94 0.60
CA LYS A 104 33.55 8.20 0.21
C LYS A 104 32.74 8.04 -1.08
N VAL A 105 33.32 7.38 -2.09
CA VAL A 105 32.63 7.13 -3.37
C VAL A 105 31.40 6.25 -3.15
N ALA A 106 31.53 5.17 -2.36
CA ALA A 106 30.41 4.29 -2.03
C ALA A 106 29.25 5.06 -1.39
N HIS A 107 29.53 5.87 -0.36
CA HIS A 107 28.53 6.69 0.29
C HIS A 107 27.84 7.68 -0.65
N ASP A 108 28.62 8.40 -1.47
CA ASP A 108 28.07 9.39 -2.41
C ASP A 108 27.18 8.72 -3.49
N VAL A 109 27.57 7.53 -3.96
CA VAL A 109 26.79 6.72 -4.92
C VAL A 109 25.53 6.17 -4.25
N GLU A 110 25.63 5.54 -3.08
CA GLU A 110 24.49 5.00 -2.31
C GLU A 110 23.41 6.06 -2.09
N LYS A 111 23.83 7.26 -1.65
CA LYS A 111 22.91 8.40 -1.47
C LYS A 111 22.19 8.78 -2.77
N SER A 112 22.88 8.72 -3.90
CA SER A 112 22.31 9.07 -5.21
C SER A 112 21.37 7.99 -5.75
N VAL A 113 21.64 6.71 -5.46
CA VAL A 113 20.80 5.59 -5.92
C VAL A 113 19.62 5.29 -5.01
N GLN A 114 19.56 5.88 -3.81
CA GLN A 114 18.47 5.67 -2.84
C GLN A 114 17.07 5.87 -3.44
N ILE A 115 16.89 6.88 -4.30
CA ILE A 115 15.60 7.16 -4.97
C ILE A 115 15.14 5.96 -5.82
N TYR A 116 16.08 5.27 -6.48
CA TYR A 116 15.79 4.09 -7.29
C TYR A 116 15.47 2.86 -6.42
N GLN A 117 16.08 2.75 -5.23
CA GLN A 117 15.75 1.71 -4.25
C GLN A 117 14.30 1.86 -3.76
N GLU A 118 13.87 3.08 -3.46
CA GLU A 118 12.48 3.37 -3.06
C GLU A 118 11.48 2.99 -4.17
N ILE A 119 11.80 3.29 -5.43
CA ILE A 119 10.98 2.89 -6.59
C ILE A 119 10.90 1.35 -6.71
N TYR A 120 12.01 0.64 -6.47
CA TYR A 120 12.05 -0.82 -6.49
C TYR A 120 11.15 -1.43 -5.41
N ASP A 121 11.27 -0.94 -4.17
CA ASP A 121 10.50 -1.41 -3.03
C ASP A 121 9.00 -1.14 -3.24
N GLU A 122 8.66 0.04 -3.75
CA GLU A 122 7.28 0.40 -4.08
C GLU A 122 6.67 -0.52 -5.13
N LYS A 123 7.42 -0.82 -6.20
CA LYS A 123 6.96 -1.75 -7.25
C LYS A 123 6.81 -3.18 -6.75
N THR A 124 7.67 -3.65 -5.85
CA THR A 124 7.58 -5.01 -5.29
C THR A 124 6.49 -5.16 -4.22
N ARG A 125 6.17 -4.08 -3.49
CA ARG A 125 5.07 -4.05 -2.51
C ARG A 125 3.70 -4.21 -3.17
N LYS A 126 3.45 -3.55 -4.31
CA LYS A 126 2.18 -3.65 -5.07
C LYS A 126 1.87 -5.07 -5.55
N ILE A 127 2.91 -5.84 -5.91
CA ILE A 127 2.77 -7.24 -6.36
C ILE A 127 2.32 -8.18 -5.24
N LYS A 128 2.73 -7.92 -3.99
CA LYS A 128 2.32 -8.73 -2.83
C LYS A 128 0.87 -8.46 -2.43
N GLN A 129 0.38 -7.24 -2.64
CA GLN A 129 -0.98 -6.84 -2.25
C GLN A 129 -2.07 -7.30 -3.24
N SER A 130 -1.79 -7.41 -4.54
CA SER A 130 -2.78 -7.86 -5.54
C SER A 130 -3.06 -9.37 -5.52
N SER A 131 -2.19 -10.15 -4.87
CA SER A 131 -2.21 -11.63 -4.87
C SER A 131 -3.45 -12.23 -4.20
N ILE A 132 -4.04 -11.59 -3.18
CA ILE A 132 -5.21 -12.16 -2.47
C ILE A 132 -6.54 -11.84 -3.18
N TYR A 133 -6.64 -10.66 -3.78
CA TYR A 133 -7.89 -10.16 -4.38
C TYR A 133 -8.31 -10.97 -5.63
N SER A 134 -7.36 -11.57 -6.35
CA SER A 134 -7.62 -12.44 -7.50
C SER A 134 -8.30 -13.76 -7.12
N PHE A 135 -8.02 -14.32 -5.93
CA PHE A 135 -8.67 -15.55 -5.46
C PHE A 135 -10.18 -15.37 -5.20
N PHE A 136 -10.63 -14.14 -4.90
CA PHE A 136 -12.04 -13.84 -4.65
C PHE A 136 -12.84 -13.52 -5.92
N LYS A 137 -12.19 -13.31 -7.08
CA LYS A 137 -12.88 -13.00 -8.35
C LYS A 137 -13.38 -14.24 -9.11
N LEU A 138 -13.04 -15.46 -8.69
CA LEU A 138 -13.40 -16.68 -9.44
C LEU A 138 -14.88 -17.10 -9.31
N VAL A 139 -15.68 -16.46 -8.44
CA VAL A 139 -17.06 -16.88 -8.19
C VAL A 139 -18.07 -15.88 -8.74
N ARG A 140 -18.13 -15.69 -10.06
CA ARG A 140 -19.30 -15.05 -10.71
C ARG A 140 -19.61 -15.57 -12.12
N HIS A 141 -19.68 -16.89 -12.31
CA HIS A 141 -20.42 -17.47 -13.45
C HIS A 141 -21.13 -18.78 -13.09
N ALA A 142 -21.68 -18.90 -11.87
CA ALA A 142 -22.72 -19.90 -11.61
C ALA A 142 -24.07 -19.24 -11.86
N VAL A 143 -24.65 -19.53 -13.02
CA VAL A 143 -26.03 -19.20 -13.43
C VAL A 143 -26.99 -19.53 -12.28
N PRO A 144 -27.91 -18.63 -11.87
CA PRO A 144 -28.95 -19.00 -10.92
C PRO A 144 -29.92 -19.93 -11.64
N VAL A 145 -29.83 -21.23 -11.35
CA VAL A 145 -30.91 -22.16 -11.68
C VAL A 145 -32.05 -21.87 -10.70
N THR A 146 -33.18 -21.52 -11.30
CA THR A 146 -34.51 -21.33 -10.72
C THR A 146 -34.80 -22.19 -9.47
N PRO A 147 -35.38 -21.60 -8.41
CA PRO A 147 -35.81 -22.36 -7.24
C PRO A 147 -37.13 -23.08 -7.53
N ALA A 148 -37.10 -24.41 -7.50
CA ALA A 148 -38.26 -25.23 -7.26
C ALA A 148 -37.93 -26.22 -6.12
N ASP A 149 -38.78 -26.15 -5.12
CA ASP A 149 -38.72 -26.74 -3.79
C ASP A 149 -38.73 -28.28 -3.78
N LEU A 150 -37.87 -28.92 -2.98
CA LEU A 150 -38.24 -29.72 -1.79
C LEU A 150 -37.17 -30.79 -1.45
N ALA A 151 -36.81 -30.83 -0.16
CA ALA A 151 -36.31 -31.96 0.64
C ALA A 151 -34.78 -32.20 0.76
N THR A 152 -34.30 -31.85 1.96
CA THR A 152 -33.48 -32.71 2.84
C THR A 152 -32.15 -33.25 2.30
N ALA A 153 -31.10 -32.46 2.42
CA ALA A 153 -29.77 -32.96 2.78
C ALA A 153 -28.96 -31.83 3.44
N GLY A 154 -28.49 -32.08 4.67
CA GLY A 154 -27.79 -31.08 5.49
C GLY A 154 -26.51 -30.56 4.85
N PRO A 155 -26.03 -29.38 5.29
CA PRO A 155 -24.79 -28.82 4.76
C PRO A 155 -23.64 -29.75 5.10
N SER A 156 -22.98 -30.26 4.06
CA SER A 156 -21.74 -31.01 4.22
C SER A 156 -20.67 -30.05 4.74
N SER A 157 -20.34 -30.26 6.01
CA SER A 157 -19.35 -29.52 6.77
C SER A 157 -17.98 -29.62 6.09
N ILE A 158 -17.42 -28.48 5.66
CA ILE A 158 -16.09 -28.37 5.04
C ILE A 158 -14.98 -28.42 6.11
N SER A 159 -15.18 -29.16 7.20
CA SER A 159 -14.29 -29.14 8.38
C SER A 159 -13.10 -30.12 8.28
N SER A 160 -12.67 -30.50 7.07
CA SER A 160 -11.60 -31.50 6.88
C SER A 160 -10.23 -30.91 6.50
N PHE A 161 -10.08 -29.59 6.33
CA PHE A 161 -8.81 -28.99 5.89
C PHE A 161 -7.85 -28.58 7.00
N PHE A 162 -8.30 -28.51 8.26
CA PHE A 162 -7.40 -28.24 9.39
C PHE A 162 -7.10 -29.53 10.14
N LYS A 163 -6.00 -30.19 9.75
CA LYS A 163 -5.40 -31.24 10.58
C LYS A 163 -4.90 -30.57 11.88
N PRO A 164 -5.28 -31.06 13.07
CA PRO A 164 -4.69 -30.60 14.31
C PRO A 164 -3.20 -30.97 14.31
N LEU A 165 -2.33 -29.96 14.40
CA LEU A 165 -0.91 -30.17 14.67
C LEU A 165 -0.81 -30.83 16.05
N LYS A 166 -0.41 -32.10 16.09
CA LYS A 166 -0.16 -32.84 17.33
C LYS A 166 0.92 -32.09 18.13
N ARG A 167 0.52 -31.56 19.28
CA ARG A 167 1.42 -31.00 20.29
C ARG A 167 2.28 -32.15 20.80
N ALA A 168 3.58 -32.11 20.52
CA ALA A 168 4.55 -33.02 21.13
C ALA A 168 4.82 -32.56 22.57
N ASP A 169 4.82 -33.50 23.50
CA ASP A 169 5.15 -33.26 24.90
C ASP A 169 6.62 -32.80 25.04
N PRO A 170 6.93 -31.80 25.88
CA PRO A 170 8.30 -31.37 26.11
C PRO A 170 8.97 -32.34 27.09
N ALA A 171 9.77 -33.26 26.57
CA ALA A 171 10.66 -34.09 27.37
C ALA A 171 12.08 -33.51 27.39
N THR A 172 12.44 -32.99 28.56
CA THR A 172 13.76 -32.90 29.20
C THR A 172 14.96 -33.55 28.51
N ALA A 173 15.91 -32.72 28.09
CA ALA A 173 17.38 -32.87 28.16
C ALA A 173 17.95 -31.63 27.45
N GLY A 174 18.96 -30.89 27.90
CA GLY A 174 20.04 -31.09 28.85
C GLY A 174 21.21 -30.25 28.32
N HIS A 175 21.68 -29.28 29.10
CA HIS A 175 23.00 -28.65 29.12
C HIS A 175 23.83 -28.52 27.81
N SER A 176 24.20 -27.28 27.45
CA SER A 176 25.60 -26.84 27.54
C SER A 176 25.80 -25.34 27.28
N THR A 177 26.52 -24.76 28.24
CA THR A 177 27.31 -23.53 28.23
C THR A 177 28.05 -23.23 26.93
N SER A 178 27.99 -21.97 26.48
CA SER A 178 29.16 -21.26 26.00
C SER A 178 29.03 -19.78 26.35
N ALA A 179 29.95 -19.32 27.20
CA ALA A 179 30.13 -17.91 27.50
C ALA A 179 30.64 -17.19 26.25
N SER A 180 30.19 -15.95 26.05
CA SER A 180 30.91 -14.98 25.22
C SER A 180 30.75 -13.64 25.90
N ASP A 181 31.79 -13.33 26.69
CA ASP A 181 32.16 -11.97 27.06
C ASP A 181 32.37 -11.17 25.79
N SER A 182 31.65 -10.07 25.64
CA SER A 182 32.11 -8.96 24.81
C SER A 182 31.94 -7.68 25.62
N VAL A 183 33.10 -7.15 25.99
CA VAL A 183 33.32 -5.94 26.77
C VAL A 183 32.65 -4.71 26.16
N ASP A 184 31.98 -3.94 27.01
CA ASP A 184 31.71 -2.54 26.79
C ASP A 184 33.05 -1.78 26.71
N ILE A 185 33.34 -1.18 25.56
CA ILE A 185 34.36 -0.14 25.42
C ILE A 185 33.68 1.16 25.05
N ASP A 186 33.08 1.76 26.07
CA ASP A 186 32.73 3.16 26.07
C ASP A 186 33.87 3.97 26.70
N VAL A 187 34.03 5.21 26.24
CA VAL A 187 34.60 6.35 27.01
C VAL A 187 36.14 6.51 26.94
N LEU A 188 36.60 7.30 25.94
CA LEU A 188 37.28 8.62 26.05
C LEU A 188 38.26 8.88 24.90
N SER A 189 37.79 9.50 23.81
CA SER A 189 38.67 10.31 22.95
C SER A 189 38.51 11.78 23.31
N LEU A 190 39.27 12.22 24.30
CA LEU A 190 39.58 13.63 24.51
C LEU A 190 40.79 13.96 23.62
N SER A 191 40.54 14.54 22.45
CA SER A 191 41.58 15.26 21.71
C SER A 191 41.25 16.74 21.79
N ALA A 192 41.92 17.42 22.71
CA ALA A 192 41.90 18.86 22.81
C ALA A 192 43.25 19.39 22.33
N HIS A 193 43.16 20.43 21.50
CA HIS A 193 44.04 21.59 21.31
C HIS A 193 45.54 21.41 21.08
N SER A 194 45.94 21.79 19.86
CA SER A 194 47.22 22.39 19.53
C SER A 194 47.55 23.58 20.43
N ALA A 195 48.79 23.64 20.90
CA ALA A 195 49.48 24.86 21.31
C ALA A 195 51.00 24.61 21.23
N GLU A 196 51.67 25.37 20.34
CA GLU A 196 52.94 26.13 20.53
C GLU A 196 54.18 25.34 21.02
N ASP A 197 55.31 25.31 20.33
CA ASP A 197 56.43 26.29 20.31
C ASP A 197 57.61 25.43 19.76
N GLU A 198 58.45 25.80 18.79
CA GLU A 198 59.48 26.85 18.73
C GLU A 198 60.06 26.89 17.30
#